data_AF-A0A6L7U3B5-F1
#
_entry.id   AF-A0A6L7U3B5-F1
#
_cell.length_a   1.000
_cell.length_b   1.000
_cell.length_c   1.000
_cell.angle_alpha   90.00
_cell.angle_beta   90.00
_cell.angle_gamma   90.00
#
_symmetry.space_group_name_H-M   'P 1'
#
loop_
_entity.id
_entity.type
_entity.pdbx_description
1 polymer ?
#
loop_
_entity_poly.entity_id
_entity_poly.type
_entity_poly.pdbx_seq_one_letter_code
_entity_poly.pdbx_strand_id
1 'polypeptide(L)'
;MAREKLESKLAEIRAARDEVVELLQNQQDAIHSIEFPENYWKTMAHLMWRYGDHMREHTNQIANTRRGTGLVHTEVQRKLADAERSWGELLGELVGLDDEDLDKTTGDEDWSVSETLDHILSAEIHYLKAARAGLQGRD
;
A
#
# COMPACT_ATOMS: atom_id res chain seq x y z
N MET A 1 10.70 -10.31 -19.46
CA MET A 1 11.70 -9.95 -18.40
C MET A 1 11.40 -10.67 -17.09
N ALA A 2 12.36 -10.79 -16.16
CA ALA A 2 12.29 -11.67 -14.96
C ALA A 2 11.13 -11.41 -13.96
N ARG A 3 10.29 -10.38 -14.17
CA ARG A 3 9.14 -10.06 -13.31
C ARG A 3 7.84 -9.73 -14.06
N GLU A 4 7.81 -9.82 -15.38
CA GLU A 4 6.70 -9.32 -16.22
C GLU A 4 5.32 -9.87 -15.82
N LYS A 5 5.22 -11.19 -15.59
CA LYS A 5 3.97 -11.82 -15.13
C LYS A 5 3.55 -11.37 -13.72
N LEU A 6 4.51 -11.08 -12.84
CA LEU A 6 4.22 -10.59 -11.50
C LEU A 6 3.72 -9.14 -11.56
N GLU A 7 4.40 -8.27 -12.32
CA GLU A 7 4.01 -6.87 -12.47
C GLU A 7 2.62 -6.73 -13.12
N SER A 8 2.32 -7.54 -14.15
CA SER A 8 0.96 -7.58 -14.74
C SER A 8 -0.11 -7.88 -13.69
N LYS A 9 0.13 -8.89 -12.83
CA LYS A 9 -0.81 -9.25 -11.77
C LYS A 9 -0.96 -8.17 -10.71
N LEU A 10 0.15 -7.54 -10.32
CA LEU A 10 0.13 -6.46 -9.34
C LEU A 10 -0.60 -5.23 -9.89
N ALA A 11 -0.43 -4.92 -11.18
CA ALA A 11 -1.16 -3.85 -11.85
C ALA A 11 -2.68 -4.12 -11.89
N GLU A 12 -3.09 -5.34 -12.26
CA GLU A 12 -4.51 -5.76 -12.23
C GLU A 12 -5.10 -5.64 -10.82
N ILE A 13 -4.37 -6.12 -9.80
CA ILE A 13 -4.78 -5.99 -8.40
C ILE A 13 -4.88 -4.52 -8.00
N ARG A 14 -3.92 -3.68 -8.39
CA ARG A 14 -3.90 -2.26 -8.04
C ARG A 14 -5.10 -1.53 -8.63
N ALA A 15 -5.38 -1.73 -9.92
CA ALA A 15 -6.53 -1.13 -10.58
C ALA A 15 -7.86 -1.49 -9.87
N ALA A 16 -8.08 -2.78 -9.59
CA ALA A 16 -9.28 -3.23 -8.87
C ALA A 16 -9.36 -2.66 -7.44
N ARG A 17 -8.22 -2.46 -6.77
CA ARG A 17 -8.19 -1.87 -5.43
C ARG A 17 -8.51 -0.38 -5.47
N ASP A 18 -7.94 0.35 -6.42
CA ASP A 18 -8.19 1.77 -6.58
C ASP A 18 -9.69 2.02 -6.83
N GLU A 19 -10.36 1.20 -7.66
CA GLU A 19 -11.82 1.24 -7.86
C GLU A 19 -12.61 0.99 -6.56
N VAL A 20 -12.21 0.02 -5.74
CA VAL A 20 -12.88 -0.26 -4.46
C VAL A 20 -12.71 0.88 -3.48
N VAL A 21 -11.51 1.45 -3.38
CA VAL A 21 -11.23 2.58 -2.48
C VAL A 21 -12.02 3.81 -2.93
N GLU A 22 -11.96 4.16 -4.21
CA GLU A 22 -12.71 5.29 -4.78
C GLU A 22 -14.21 5.15 -4.53
N LEU A 23 -14.77 3.96 -4.77
CA LEU A 23 -16.19 3.69 -4.57
C LEU A 23 -16.61 3.81 -3.11
N LEU A 24 -15.81 3.28 -2.17
CA LEU A 24 -16.22 3.08 -0.78
C LEU A 24 -15.78 4.19 0.18
N GLN A 25 -14.73 4.96 -0.13
CA GLN A 25 -14.12 5.92 0.82
C GLN A 25 -15.10 6.97 1.35
N ASN A 26 -16.13 7.32 0.58
CA ASN A 26 -17.15 8.30 0.96
C ASN A 26 -18.52 7.69 1.30
N GLN A 27 -18.59 6.39 1.57
CA GLN A 27 -19.85 5.64 1.74
C GLN A 27 -20.17 5.33 3.21
N GLN A 28 -20.08 6.33 4.10
CA GLN A 28 -20.26 6.15 5.55
C GLN A 28 -21.61 5.48 5.90
N ASP A 29 -22.71 5.92 5.28
CA ASP A 29 -24.05 5.40 5.55
C ASP A 29 -24.23 3.95 5.05
N ALA A 30 -23.53 3.58 3.97
CA ALA A 30 -23.64 2.26 3.37
C ALA A 30 -23.17 1.14 4.31
N ILE A 31 -22.16 1.43 5.14
CA ILE A 31 -21.55 0.48 6.09
C ILE A 31 -22.60 -0.16 7.01
N HIS A 32 -23.57 0.64 7.46
CA HIS A 32 -24.58 0.23 8.43
C HIS A 32 -25.95 -0.09 7.83
N SER A 33 -26.17 0.22 6.55
CA SER A 33 -27.50 0.14 5.92
C SER A 33 -27.62 -0.93 4.84
N ILE A 34 -26.51 -1.38 4.25
CA ILE A 34 -26.55 -2.34 3.14
C ILE A 34 -26.36 -3.77 3.64
N GLU A 35 -27.33 -4.63 3.32
CA GLU A 35 -27.32 -6.07 3.53
C GLU A 35 -27.16 -6.84 2.22
N PHE A 36 -26.50 -7.99 2.31
CA PHE A 36 -26.26 -8.92 1.22
C PHE A 36 -26.67 -10.35 1.64
N PRO A 37 -27.96 -10.63 1.87
CA PRO A 37 -28.42 -11.85 2.54
C PRO A 37 -27.97 -13.15 1.85
N GLU A 38 -27.82 -13.13 0.53
CA GLU A 38 -27.40 -14.29 -0.26
C GLU A 38 -25.87 -14.42 -0.42
N ASN A 39 -25.09 -13.40 -0.05
CA ASN A 39 -23.62 -13.41 -0.17
C ASN A 39 -22.92 -13.92 1.10
N TYR A 40 -21.63 -14.26 0.99
CA TYR A 40 -20.81 -14.67 2.13
C TYR A 40 -20.65 -13.55 3.17
N TRP A 41 -20.48 -12.31 2.74
CA TRP A 41 -20.23 -11.16 3.62
C TRP A 41 -21.48 -10.70 4.38
N LYS A 42 -22.71 -11.04 3.95
CA LYS A 42 -23.98 -10.67 4.62
C LYS A 42 -24.28 -9.17 4.80
N THR A 43 -23.30 -8.29 5.01
CA THR A 43 -23.44 -6.84 5.18
C THR A 43 -22.24 -6.09 4.59
N MET A 44 -22.40 -4.78 4.34
CA MET A 44 -21.29 -3.92 3.90
C MET A 44 -20.17 -3.83 4.94
N ALA A 45 -20.51 -3.70 6.23
CA ALA A 45 -19.51 -3.70 7.29
C ALA A 45 -18.61 -4.96 7.28
N HIS A 46 -19.21 -6.15 7.10
CA HIS A 46 -18.43 -7.38 7.04
C HIS A 46 -17.65 -7.51 5.72
N LEU A 47 -18.17 -7.01 4.59
CA LEU A 47 -17.41 -6.90 3.34
C LEU A 47 -16.15 -6.04 3.53
N MET A 48 -16.28 -4.86 4.13
CA MET A 48 -15.14 -3.95 4.35
C MET A 48 -14.11 -4.54 5.31
N TRP A 49 -14.54 -5.16 6.40
CA TRP A 49 -13.63 -5.90 7.27
C TRP A 49 -12.89 -6.99 6.51
N ARG A 50 -13.61 -7.77 5.68
CA ARG A 50 -12.98 -8.82 4.88
C ARG A 50 -12.04 -8.29 3.81
N TYR A 51 -12.31 -7.12 3.24
CA TYR A 51 -11.44 -6.50 2.24
C TYR A 51 -10.02 -6.27 2.78
N GLY A 52 -9.90 -5.70 3.99
CA GLY A 52 -8.60 -5.54 4.65
C GLY A 52 -7.99 -6.87 5.10
N ASP A 53 -8.79 -7.73 5.72
CA ASP A 53 -8.34 -9.03 6.23
C ASP A 53 -7.82 -9.97 5.13
N HIS A 54 -8.45 -9.95 3.95
CA HIS A 54 -8.07 -10.75 2.79
C HIS A 54 -6.63 -10.50 2.33
N MET A 55 -6.19 -9.24 2.32
CA MET A 55 -4.81 -8.88 1.97
C MET A 55 -3.80 -9.43 2.99
N ARG A 56 -4.13 -9.36 4.27
CA ARG A 56 -3.30 -9.89 5.35
C ARG A 56 -3.23 -11.42 5.31
N GLU A 57 -4.36 -12.08 5.04
CA GLU A 57 -4.45 -13.53 4.86
C GLU A 57 -3.53 -14.02 3.73
N HIS A 58 -3.61 -13.42 2.55
CA HIS A 58 -2.79 -13.86 1.40
C HIS A 58 -1.33 -13.43 1.51
N THR A 59 -1.02 -12.33 2.19
CA THR A 59 0.37 -12.01 2.58
C THR A 59 0.99 -13.17 3.37
N ASN A 60 0.26 -13.72 4.35
CA ASN A 60 0.72 -14.87 5.14
C ASN A 60 0.87 -16.14 4.29
N GLN A 61 -0.03 -16.39 3.34
CA GLN A 61 0.06 -17.53 2.43
C GLN A 61 1.28 -17.44 1.51
N ILE A 62 1.59 -16.25 0.96
CA ILE A 62 2.81 -16.01 0.18
C ILE A 62 4.05 -16.20 1.06
N ALA A 63 4.06 -15.65 2.27
CA ALA A 63 5.17 -15.82 3.21
C ALA A 63 5.40 -17.30 3.57
N ASN A 64 4.33 -18.07 3.77
CA ASN A 64 4.40 -19.52 3.99
C ASN A 64 4.97 -20.25 2.78
N THR A 65 4.52 -19.91 1.57
CA THR A 65 5.05 -20.49 0.31
C THR A 65 6.54 -20.22 0.20
N ARG A 66 6.99 -18.99 0.48
CA ARG A 66 8.42 -18.65 0.46
C ARG A 66 9.25 -19.48 1.44
N ARG A 67 8.76 -19.64 2.68
CA ARG A 67 9.41 -20.49 3.69
C ARG A 67 9.45 -21.95 3.26
N GLY A 68 8.33 -22.50 2.80
CA GLY A 68 8.21 -23.90 2.40
C GLY A 68 9.01 -24.28 1.16
N THR A 69 9.31 -23.32 0.28
CA THR A 69 10.07 -23.52 -0.96
C THR A 69 11.54 -23.07 -0.87
N GLY A 70 11.98 -22.57 0.29
CA GLY A 70 13.34 -22.05 0.46
C GLY A 70 13.60 -20.72 -0.22
N LEU A 71 12.58 -20.03 -0.76
CA LEU A 71 12.66 -18.67 -1.31
C LEU A 71 12.74 -17.60 -0.20
N VAL A 72 13.62 -17.82 0.78
CA VAL A 72 13.84 -16.89 1.88
C VAL A 72 14.45 -15.58 1.36
N HIS A 73 14.07 -14.46 1.96
CA HIS A 73 14.69 -13.18 1.66
C HIS A 73 16.17 -13.20 2.05
N THR A 74 17.03 -12.68 1.17
CA THR A 74 18.36 -12.23 1.57
C THR A 74 18.26 -11.06 2.55
N GLU A 75 19.36 -10.68 3.19
CA GLU A 75 19.36 -9.54 4.12
C GLU A 75 18.88 -8.24 3.46
N VAL A 76 19.40 -7.93 2.27
CA VAL A 76 18.98 -6.75 1.48
C VAL A 76 17.50 -6.83 1.14
N GLN A 77 17.01 -8.00 0.69
CA GLN A 77 15.60 -8.19 0.36
C GLN A 77 14.68 -8.03 1.57
N ARG A 78 15.12 -8.39 2.78
CA ARG A 78 14.34 -8.15 4.01
C ARG A 78 14.15 -6.65 4.25
N LYS A 79 15.23 -5.86 4.12
CA LYS A 79 15.18 -4.40 4.29
C LYS A 79 14.29 -3.74 3.25
N LEU A 80 14.38 -4.16 1.99
CA LEU A 80 13.48 -3.68 0.94
C LEU A 80 12.02 -4.07 1.21
N ALA A 81 11.77 -5.30 1.69
CA ALA A 81 10.42 -5.72 2.07
C ALA A 81 9.87 -4.97 3.29
N ASP A 82 10.73 -4.45 4.17
CA ASP A 82 10.32 -3.57 5.28
C ASP A 82 9.89 -2.21 4.73
N ALA A 83 10.65 -1.63 3.79
CA ALA A 83 10.30 -0.37 3.14
C ALA A 83 8.94 -0.44 2.41
N GLU A 84 8.67 -1.52 1.67
CA GLU A 84 7.38 -1.73 0.99
C GLU A 84 6.20 -1.85 1.97
N ARG A 85 6.43 -2.38 3.18
CA ARG A 85 5.39 -2.43 4.22
C ARG A 85 5.07 -1.03 4.74
N SER A 86 6.09 -0.22 5.02
CA SER A 86 5.92 1.18 5.41
C SER A 86 5.26 2.03 4.31
N TRP A 87 5.55 1.75 3.04
CA TRP A 87 4.83 2.37 1.92
C TRP A 87 3.34 2.02 1.93
N GLY A 88 2.99 0.76 2.21
CA GLY A 88 1.60 0.35 2.38
C GLY A 88 0.88 1.04 3.55
N GLU A 89 1.59 1.29 4.66
CA GLU A 89 1.08 2.05 5.81
C GLU A 89 0.80 3.51 5.42
N LEU A 90 1.75 4.18 4.75
CA LEU A 90 1.55 5.53 4.21
C LEU A 90 0.33 5.60 3.29
N LEU A 91 0.19 4.67 2.35
CA LEU A 91 -0.98 4.61 1.46
C LEU A 91 -2.30 4.43 2.22
N GLY A 92 -2.28 3.77 3.37
CA GLY A 92 -3.44 3.61 4.25
C GLY A 92 -3.88 4.94 4.87
N GLU A 93 -2.93 5.74 5.35
CA GLU A 93 -3.20 7.06 5.93
C GLU A 93 -3.71 8.09 4.90
N LEU A 94 -3.41 7.88 3.61
CA LEU A 94 -3.88 8.75 2.53
C LEU A 94 -5.32 8.43 2.05
N VAL A 95 -5.95 7.35 2.54
CA VAL A 95 -7.31 6.97 2.11
C VAL A 95 -8.33 8.04 2.55
N GLY A 96 -9.13 8.51 1.59
CA GLY A 96 -10.17 9.51 1.85
C GLY A 96 -9.68 10.96 1.81
N LEU A 97 -8.38 11.21 1.61
CA LEU A 97 -7.87 12.56 1.34
C LEU A 97 -8.19 12.97 -0.09
N ASP A 98 -8.62 14.21 -0.27
CA ASP A 98 -8.76 14.86 -1.58
C ASP A 98 -7.73 15.98 -1.79
N ASP A 99 -7.76 16.61 -2.96
CA ASP A 99 -6.83 17.68 -3.31
C ASP A 99 -6.95 18.89 -2.37
N GLU A 100 -8.14 19.14 -1.79
CA GLU A 100 -8.37 20.25 -0.85
C GLU A 100 -7.76 19.97 0.54
N ASP A 101 -7.53 18.70 0.86
CA ASP A 101 -6.86 18.27 2.10
C ASP A 101 -5.35 18.45 2.07
N LEU A 102 -4.73 18.57 0.89
CA LEU A 102 -3.28 18.52 0.74
C LEU A 102 -2.55 19.67 1.45
N ASP A 103 -3.21 20.82 1.58
CA ASP A 103 -2.67 22.02 2.25
C ASP A 103 -2.99 22.06 3.75
N LYS A 104 -3.72 21.08 4.30
CA LYS A 104 -4.08 21.05 5.73
C LYS A 104 -2.86 20.71 6.59
N THR A 105 -2.76 21.40 7.72
CA THR A 105 -1.72 21.21 8.74
C THR A 105 -2.32 21.23 10.15
N THR A 106 -1.65 20.60 11.11
CA THR A 106 -2.05 20.61 12.54
C THR A 106 -1.62 21.88 13.28
N GLY A 107 -0.75 22.71 12.69
CA GLY A 107 -0.30 23.97 13.26
C GLY A 107 0.70 24.68 12.34
N ASP A 108 1.01 25.95 12.65
CA ASP A 108 1.85 26.81 11.78
C ASP A 108 3.30 26.31 11.60
N GLU A 109 3.79 25.41 12.46
CA GLU A 109 5.13 24.82 12.39
C GLU A 109 5.14 23.39 11.84
N ASP A 110 3.95 22.79 11.63
CA ASP A 110 3.80 21.42 11.15
C ASP A 110 3.71 21.40 9.62
N TRP A 111 4.25 20.35 9.00
CA TRP A 111 4.16 20.15 7.56
C TRP A 111 2.73 19.79 7.14
N SER A 112 2.31 20.33 6.00
CA SER A 112 1.10 19.86 5.33
C SER A 112 1.27 18.43 4.79
N VAL A 113 0.17 17.84 4.35
CA VAL A 113 0.21 16.54 3.65
C VAL A 113 1.06 16.66 2.38
N SER A 114 0.89 17.74 1.60
CA SER A 114 1.67 17.99 0.39
C SER A 114 3.17 18.11 0.68
N GLU A 115 3.55 18.91 1.67
CA GLU A 115 4.95 19.09 2.07
C GLU A 115 5.59 17.77 2.55
N THR A 116 4.81 16.95 3.25
CA THR A 116 5.24 15.61 3.68
C THR A 116 5.49 14.69 2.48
N LEU A 117 4.60 14.67 1.48
CA LEU A 117 4.76 13.89 0.26
C LEU A 117 5.95 14.36 -0.59
N ASP A 118 6.16 15.68 -0.69
CA ASP A 118 7.31 16.27 -1.37
C ASP A 118 8.62 15.89 -0.67
N HIS A 119 8.65 15.90 0.66
CA HIS A 119 9.79 15.43 1.43
C HIS A 119 10.11 13.96 1.14
N ILE A 120 9.09 13.09 1.13
CA ILE A 120 9.24 11.66 0.81
C ILE A 120 9.83 11.49 -0.60
N LEU A 121 9.28 12.17 -1.61
CA LEU A 121 9.79 12.10 -2.98
C LEU A 121 11.25 12.54 -3.07
N SER A 122 11.60 13.65 -2.41
CA SER A 122 12.98 14.15 -2.36
C SER A 122 13.93 13.13 -1.72
N ALA A 123 13.51 12.49 -0.63
CA ALA A 123 14.28 11.44 0.04
C ALA A 123 14.49 10.21 -0.85
N GLU A 124 13.45 9.72 -1.54
CA GLU A 124 13.53 8.58 -2.46
C GLU A 124 14.52 8.84 -3.61
N ILE A 125 14.45 10.03 -4.22
CA ILE A 125 15.40 10.45 -5.26
C ILE A 125 16.83 10.50 -4.71
N HIS A 126 17.01 11.01 -3.49
CA HIS A 126 18.32 11.08 -2.85
C HIS A 126 18.90 9.70 -2.57
N TYR A 127 18.11 8.78 -2.00
CA TYR A 127 18.52 7.40 -1.75
C TYR A 127 18.90 6.68 -3.04
N LEU A 128 18.13 6.84 -4.11
CA LEU A 128 18.45 6.27 -5.42
C LEU A 128 19.80 6.78 -5.95
N LYS A 129 20.05 8.08 -5.86
CA LYS A 129 21.32 8.68 -6.29
C LYS A 129 22.49 8.15 -5.46
N ALA A 130 22.35 8.11 -4.14
CA ALA A 130 23.38 7.60 -3.23
C ALA A 130 23.67 6.10 -3.50
N ALA A 131 22.64 5.28 -3.68
CA ALA A 131 22.78 3.87 -4.00
C ALA A 131 23.53 3.67 -5.33
N ARG A 132 23.16 4.42 -6.38
CA ARG A 132 23.86 4.37 -7.67
C ARG A 132 25.33 4.76 -7.55
N ALA A 133 25.63 5.88 -6.89
CA ALA A 133 27.00 6.34 -6.69
C ALA A 133 27.84 5.32 -5.89
N GLY A 134 27.28 4.78 -4.81
CA GLY A 134 27.94 3.77 -3.98
C GLY A 134 28.15 2.42 -4.67
N LEU A 135 27.36 2.09 -5.70
CA LEU A 135 27.57 0.90 -6.54
C LEU A 135 28.60 1.17 -7.65
N GLN A 136 28.61 2.36 -8.25
CA GLN A 136 29.57 2.75 -9.29
C GLN A 136 30.99 2.93 -8.74
N GLY A 137 31.13 3.37 -7.49
CA GLY A 137 32.44 3.51 -6.83
C GLY A 137 33.04 2.19 -6.31
N ARG A 138 32.52 1.03 -6.72
CA ARG A 138 33.03 -0.31 -6.33
C ARG A 138 33.95 -0.95 -7.37
N ASP A 139 34.29 -0.22 -8.44
CA ASP A 139 35.31 -0.60 -9.41
C ASP A 139 36.74 -0.35 -8.87
#